data_AF-A0AAU9XAJ1-F1
#
_entry.id   AF-A0AAU9XAJ1-F1
#
_cell.length_a   1.000
_cell.length_b   1.000
_cell.length_c   1.000
_cell.angle_alpha   90.00
_cell.angle_beta   90.00
_cell.angle_gamma   90.00
#
_symmetry.space_group_name_H-M   'P 1'
#
loop_
_entity.id
_entity.type
_entity.pdbx_description
1 polymer ?
#
loop_
_entity_poly.entity_id
_entity_poly.type
_entity_poly.pdbx_seq_one_letter_code
_entity_poly.pdbx_strand_id
1 'polypeptide(L)'
;FFSSLGSNLLNGDEICYTSKHIRKRSFMKDTFKYLDIPPVEAITVHDDFDCHSKCLENSKCHSINVAASKAADGKLWCELLSSDKYKNFTMYHVNQTSNHYFRKSPCSSFPCKNGATCVPNYDDDTFHCICKKGFSSKLCRTAVAGSCKEAYDLHNYSCLAIIFIIPVLFCYGFTQDVVARIKLPAANFMVQCHKELSGCGGGGWTPVMKIDGSKTTFHYDSNYWKNKIDYNRHAGKTGFDDQETKLPTYWNSSFDKICLGMKIGDQRRFILINKQAESLYSLIADGKYRATSLGRDTWKSLVGPEASLQNLCNKEGFNAAEYSGTSKYAHVRIGVISNELNNCAGCDSRLGFGGGGQHDDSNTCGNEAYYLADNGNKKIKAMGYIFVQ
;
A
#
# COMPACT_ATOMS: atom_id res chain seq x y z
N PHE A 1 68.59 -8.31 -6.51
CA PHE A 1 69.10 -8.48 -5.14
C PHE A 1 67.95 -8.30 -4.17
N PHE A 2 67.83 -9.23 -3.21
CA PHE A 2 66.69 -9.50 -2.32
C PHE A 2 66.12 -8.31 -1.54
N SER A 3 64.80 -8.28 -1.30
CA SER A 3 64.23 -8.60 0.03
C SER A 3 62.70 -8.52 0.04
N SER A 4 62.09 -9.43 0.80
CA SER A 4 60.68 -9.64 1.06
C SER A 4 60.28 -9.15 2.46
N LEU A 5 58.97 -9.24 2.75
CA LEU A 5 58.24 -9.19 4.05
C LEU A 5 57.88 -7.78 4.59
N GLY A 6 56.67 -7.50 5.07
CA GLY A 6 55.46 -8.30 5.33
C GLY A 6 54.25 -7.35 5.59
N SER A 7 53.05 -7.72 5.11
CA SER A 7 51.91 -8.30 5.86
C SER A 7 51.23 -7.41 6.92
N ASN A 8 49.99 -6.95 6.66
CA ASN A 8 48.78 -7.43 7.36
C ASN A 8 47.46 -6.79 6.85
N LEU A 9 46.42 -7.65 6.84
CA LEU A 9 45.05 -7.54 6.34
C LEU A 9 44.22 -6.33 6.83
N LEU A 10 43.33 -5.82 5.98
CA LEU A 10 41.85 -5.96 6.09
C LEU A 10 41.10 -5.25 4.93
N ASN A 11 40.29 -6.03 4.20
CA ASN A 11 39.12 -5.70 3.36
C ASN A 11 39.25 -4.74 2.16
N GLY A 12 39.25 -5.35 0.95
CA GLY A 12 38.69 -4.78 -0.28
C GLY A 12 39.73 -4.27 -1.27
N ASP A 13 40.43 -5.16 -1.97
CA ASP A 13 41.41 -4.76 -2.98
C ASP A 13 40.72 -4.12 -4.20
N GLU A 14 40.86 -2.80 -4.34
CA GLU A 14 40.44 -2.00 -5.48
C GLU A 14 41.57 -1.98 -6.52
N ILE A 15 41.40 -2.67 -7.65
CA ILE A 15 42.40 -2.72 -8.74
C ILE A 15 42.21 -1.49 -9.65
N CYS A 16 42.98 -0.43 -9.39
CA CYS A 16 42.95 0.81 -10.18
C CYS A 16 43.97 0.79 -11.34
N TYR A 17 43.51 1.05 -12.58
CA TYR A 17 44.37 1.36 -13.73
C TYR A 17 44.48 2.87 -13.95
N THR A 18 45.69 3.39 -14.18
CA THR A 18 45.95 4.79 -14.55
C THR A 18 46.45 4.90 -15.99
N SER A 19 45.62 5.44 -16.89
CA SER A 19 46.05 6.05 -18.15
C SER A 19 45.05 7.14 -18.56
N LYS A 20 45.56 8.24 -19.14
CA LYS A 20 45.02 9.60 -19.09
C LYS A 20 43.75 9.88 -19.92
N HIS A 21 43.06 8.88 -20.47
CA HIS A 21 41.80 9.07 -21.22
C HIS A 21 40.77 7.92 -21.11
N ILE A 22 40.90 7.00 -20.15
CA ILE A 22 39.95 5.89 -20.00
C ILE A 22 39.22 6.06 -18.66
N ARG A 23 37.88 6.17 -18.69
CA ARG A 23 37.03 6.09 -17.48
C ARG A 23 37.51 4.89 -16.64
N LYS A 24 37.95 5.10 -15.40
CA LYS A 24 38.41 4.04 -14.48
C LYS A 24 37.38 2.91 -14.41
N ARG A 25 37.61 1.80 -15.11
CA ARG A 25 36.79 0.58 -15.03
C ARG A 25 37.46 -0.38 -14.04
N SER A 26 37.34 -0.11 -12.74
CA SER A 26 37.82 -1.00 -11.68
C SER A 26 36.84 -2.14 -11.48
N PHE A 27 37.33 -3.38 -11.53
CA PHE A 27 36.57 -4.55 -11.10
C PHE A 27 36.78 -4.77 -9.59
N MET A 28 35.72 -5.22 -8.94
CA MET A 28 35.70 -5.69 -7.55
C MET A 28 35.60 -7.21 -7.58
N LYS A 29 36.21 -7.89 -6.61
CA LYS A 29 36.23 -9.34 -6.51
C LYS A 29 35.31 -9.83 -5.41
N ASP A 30 34.43 -10.78 -5.76
CA ASP A 30 33.79 -11.66 -4.79
C ASP A 30 34.44 -13.05 -4.86
N THR A 31 35.01 -13.50 -3.75
CA THR A 31 35.72 -14.79 -3.67
C THR A 31 34.72 -15.93 -3.51
N PHE A 32 34.96 -17.06 -4.18
CA PHE A 32 34.11 -18.27 -4.12
C PHE A 32 32.66 -18.04 -4.57
N LYS A 33 32.52 -17.32 -5.69
CA LYS A 33 31.23 -16.90 -6.24
C LYS A 33 31.22 -17.10 -7.76
N TYR A 34 30.03 -17.38 -8.28
CA TYR A 34 29.82 -17.65 -9.69
C TYR A 34 28.47 -17.08 -10.14
N LEU A 35 28.44 -16.48 -11.34
CA LEU A 35 27.22 -16.06 -11.99
C LEU A 35 26.91 -17.00 -13.15
N ASP A 36 25.86 -17.80 -13.02
CA ASP A 36 25.49 -18.83 -13.99
C ASP A 36 24.58 -18.28 -15.09
N ILE A 37 25.22 -17.66 -16.08
CA ILE A 37 24.58 -17.21 -17.31
C ILE A 37 25.46 -17.59 -18.49
N PRO A 38 24.90 -17.78 -19.70
CA PRO A 38 25.69 -18.10 -20.88
C PRO A 38 26.80 -17.06 -21.10
N PRO A 39 28.08 -17.48 -21.18
CA PRO A 39 29.18 -16.56 -21.41
C PRO A 39 29.09 -15.99 -22.83
N VAL A 40 29.43 -14.72 -22.97
CA VAL A 40 29.68 -14.09 -24.27
C VAL A 40 30.85 -14.79 -24.95
N GLU A 41 31.85 -15.15 -24.17
CA GLU A 41 33.06 -15.82 -24.61
C GLU A 41 33.72 -16.52 -23.41
N ALA A 42 34.27 -17.72 -23.63
CA ALA A 42 35.01 -18.48 -22.62
C ALA A 42 36.44 -18.70 -23.13
N ILE A 43 37.42 -18.28 -22.35
CA ILE A 43 38.84 -18.23 -22.72
C ILE A 43 39.73 -18.80 -21.61
N THR A 44 40.99 -19.08 -21.95
CA THR A 44 42.03 -19.42 -20.98
C THR A 44 43.06 -18.29 -20.90
N VAL A 45 43.46 -17.91 -19.70
CA VAL A 45 44.30 -16.74 -19.39
C VAL A 45 45.39 -17.10 -18.38
N HIS A 46 46.45 -16.28 -18.27
CA HIS A 46 47.54 -16.57 -17.34
C HIS A 46 47.23 -16.12 -15.90
N ASP A 47 46.48 -15.04 -15.75
CA ASP A 47 46.02 -14.50 -14.47
C ASP A 47 44.65 -13.81 -14.63
N ASP A 48 44.12 -13.26 -13.54
CA ASP A 48 42.83 -12.55 -13.56
C ASP A 48 42.92 -11.19 -14.26
N PHE A 49 44.07 -10.53 -14.31
CA PHE A 49 44.28 -9.25 -15.02
C PHE A 49 44.12 -9.40 -16.54
N ASP A 50 44.58 -10.50 -17.10
CA ASP A 50 44.36 -10.85 -18.51
C ASP A 50 42.85 -10.97 -18.82
N CYS A 51 42.09 -11.63 -17.94
CA CYS A 51 40.64 -11.76 -18.07
C CYS A 51 39.92 -10.40 -17.99
N HIS A 52 40.32 -9.55 -17.03
CA HIS A 52 39.81 -8.19 -16.93
C HIS A 52 40.04 -7.41 -18.22
N SER A 53 41.24 -7.46 -18.77
CA SER A 53 41.61 -6.75 -20.00
C SER A 53 40.76 -7.20 -21.19
N LYS A 54 40.55 -8.52 -21.34
CA LYS A 54 39.66 -9.08 -22.36
C LYS A 54 38.21 -8.63 -22.21
N CYS A 55 37.72 -8.50 -20.99
CA CYS A 55 36.41 -7.91 -20.72
C CYS A 55 36.33 -6.43 -21.09
N LEU A 56 37.37 -5.66 -20.82
CA LEU A 56 37.40 -4.24 -21.16
C LEU A 56 37.43 -3.99 -22.67
N GLU A 57 38.08 -4.88 -23.43
CA GLU A 57 38.12 -4.90 -24.90
C GLU A 57 36.79 -5.30 -25.53
N ASN A 58 35.96 -6.08 -24.82
CA ASN A 58 34.67 -6.55 -25.31
C ASN A 58 33.53 -5.65 -24.82
N SER A 59 32.91 -4.90 -25.73
CA SER A 59 31.82 -3.96 -25.41
C SER A 59 30.57 -4.62 -24.80
N LYS A 60 30.40 -5.93 -24.97
CA LYS A 60 29.29 -6.70 -24.37
C LYS A 60 29.62 -7.23 -22.98
N CYS A 61 30.87 -7.13 -22.51
CA CYS A 61 31.26 -7.69 -21.22
C CYS A 61 31.03 -6.71 -20.07
N HIS A 62 30.32 -7.17 -19.05
CA HIS A 62 29.94 -6.39 -17.86
C HIS A 62 30.51 -6.97 -16.55
N SER A 63 30.71 -8.28 -16.48
CA SER A 63 31.35 -8.99 -15.36
C SER A 63 32.07 -10.24 -15.88
N ILE A 64 32.86 -10.89 -15.03
CA ILE A 64 33.60 -12.11 -15.38
C ILE A 64 33.52 -13.16 -14.27
N ASN A 65 33.51 -14.44 -14.66
CA ASN A 65 33.87 -15.54 -13.76
C ASN A 65 35.31 -15.96 -14.08
N VAL A 66 36.12 -16.23 -13.06
CA VAL A 66 37.51 -16.70 -13.21
C VAL A 66 37.74 -17.88 -12.28
N ALA A 67 38.50 -18.87 -12.72
CA ALA A 67 38.94 -19.97 -11.88
C ALA A 67 39.61 -19.46 -10.59
N ALA A 68 39.32 -20.10 -9.45
CA ALA A 68 39.96 -19.75 -8.18
C ALA A 68 41.43 -20.22 -8.09
N SER A 69 41.80 -21.22 -8.90
CA SER A 69 43.14 -21.78 -8.97
C SER A 69 43.51 -22.19 -10.39
N LYS A 70 44.81 -22.16 -10.71
CA LYS A 70 45.35 -22.57 -12.01
C LYS A 70 45.16 -24.08 -12.24
N ALA A 71 44.91 -24.44 -13.49
CA ALA A 71 44.95 -25.82 -13.94
C ALA A 71 46.40 -26.31 -14.06
N ALA A 72 46.59 -27.59 -14.39
CA ALA A 72 47.91 -28.23 -14.49
C ALA A 72 48.82 -27.58 -15.55
N ASP A 73 48.24 -26.91 -16.55
CA ASP A 73 48.96 -26.15 -17.59
C ASP A 73 49.40 -24.74 -17.15
N GLY A 74 49.11 -24.37 -15.89
CA GLY A 74 49.45 -23.07 -15.32
C GLY A 74 48.52 -21.91 -15.73
N LYS A 75 47.36 -22.21 -16.34
CA LYS A 75 46.37 -21.21 -16.79
C LYS A 75 45.07 -21.25 -15.97
N LEU A 76 44.30 -20.17 -16.04
CA LEU A 76 42.96 -20.04 -15.46
C LEU A 76 41.93 -20.06 -16.61
N TRP A 77 40.78 -20.68 -16.40
CA TRP A 77 39.62 -20.43 -17.24
C TRP A 77 38.97 -19.10 -16.84
N CYS A 78 38.42 -18.39 -17.82
CA CYS A 78 37.82 -17.07 -17.71
C CYS A 78 36.58 -17.01 -18.60
N GLU A 79 35.47 -16.53 -18.04
CA GLU A 79 34.21 -16.35 -18.76
C GLU A 79 33.83 -14.87 -18.77
N LEU A 80 33.61 -14.33 -19.96
CA LEU A 80 33.17 -12.97 -20.20
C LEU A 80 31.65 -12.93 -20.21
N LEU A 81 31.04 -12.14 -19.33
CA LEU A 81 29.58 -12.19 -19.10
C LEU A 81 28.88 -10.93 -19.57
N SER A 82 27.72 -11.09 -20.21
CA SER A 82 26.87 -9.98 -20.71
C SER A 82 25.99 -9.33 -19.63
N SER A 83 26.16 -9.72 -18.38
CA SER A 83 25.42 -9.17 -17.26
C SER A 83 26.25 -9.20 -15.99
N ASP A 84 25.61 -8.98 -14.85
CA ASP A 84 26.23 -8.91 -13.55
C ASP A 84 25.29 -9.45 -12.46
N LYS A 85 25.84 -9.55 -11.24
CA LYS A 85 25.13 -10.02 -10.06
C LYS A 85 23.94 -9.16 -9.63
N TYR A 86 23.85 -7.89 -10.03
CA TYR A 86 22.72 -7.02 -9.65
C TYR A 86 21.48 -7.32 -10.48
N LYS A 87 21.68 -7.54 -11.80
CA LYS A 87 20.59 -7.86 -12.72
C LYS A 87 20.16 -9.33 -12.61
N ASN A 88 21.11 -10.26 -12.48
CA ASN A 88 20.87 -11.70 -12.46
C ASN A 88 21.18 -12.34 -11.10
N PHE A 89 20.78 -11.67 -10.02
CA PHE A 89 21.08 -12.10 -8.65
C PHE A 89 20.57 -13.51 -8.31
N THR A 90 19.51 -14.00 -8.97
CA THR A 90 18.97 -15.35 -8.76
C THR A 90 19.88 -16.46 -9.27
N MET A 91 20.71 -16.16 -10.28
CA MET A 91 21.69 -17.10 -10.84
C MET A 91 23.07 -16.95 -10.17
N TYR A 92 23.22 -15.98 -9.26
CA TYR A 92 24.46 -15.68 -8.57
C TYR A 92 24.54 -16.49 -7.27
N HIS A 93 25.52 -17.39 -7.18
CA HIS A 93 25.60 -18.36 -6.09
C HIS A 93 27.04 -18.62 -5.62
N VAL A 94 27.18 -19.36 -4.51
CA VAL A 94 28.48 -19.78 -3.97
C VAL A 94 29.07 -20.87 -4.83
N ASN A 95 30.36 -20.76 -5.16
CA ASN A 95 31.09 -21.74 -5.92
C ASN A 95 32.55 -21.75 -5.46
N GLN A 96 33.02 -22.86 -4.90
CA GLN A 96 34.36 -22.93 -4.28
C GLN A 96 35.52 -22.94 -5.28
N THR A 97 35.25 -23.12 -6.58
CA THR A 97 36.27 -23.26 -7.62
C THR A 97 36.40 -22.01 -8.50
N SER A 98 35.66 -20.95 -8.21
CA SER A 98 35.66 -19.71 -9.00
C SER A 98 35.53 -18.46 -8.16
N ASN A 99 36.01 -17.35 -8.72
CA ASN A 99 35.80 -16.01 -8.22
C ASN A 99 35.00 -15.21 -9.25
N HIS A 100 34.09 -14.38 -8.78
CA HIS A 100 33.30 -13.51 -9.64
C HIS A 100 33.81 -12.07 -9.51
N TYR A 101 34.12 -11.43 -10.64
CA TYR A 101 34.55 -10.04 -10.65
C TYR A 101 33.52 -9.18 -11.36
N PHE A 102 33.16 -8.06 -10.73
CA PHE A 102 32.06 -7.19 -11.17
C PHE A 102 32.45 -5.73 -11.04
N ARG A 103 31.80 -4.85 -11.80
CA ARG A 103 32.02 -3.41 -11.68
C ARG A 103 31.22 -2.84 -10.51
N LYS A 104 31.85 -2.01 -9.68
CA LYS A 104 31.16 -1.29 -8.60
C LYS A 104 30.09 -0.37 -9.22
N SER A 105 28.93 -0.32 -8.56
CA SER A 105 27.79 0.49 -8.99
C SER A 105 26.98 0.94 -7.76
N PRO A 106 26.21 2.05 -7.86
CA PRO A 106 25.18 2.41 -6.89
C PRO A 106 24.23 1.26 -6.51
N CYS A 107 24.03 0.26 -7.39
CA CYS A 107 23.24 -0.94 -7.08
C CYS A 107 23.75 -1.73 -5.86
N SER A 108 25.02 -1.59 -5.47
CA SER A 108 25.61 -2.23 -4.27
C SER A 108 24.91 -1.84 -2.96
N SER A 109 24.23 -0.69 -2.94
CA SER A 109 23.49 -0.18 -1.78
C SER A 109 22.04 -0.69 -1.67
N PHE A 110 21.64 -1.62 -2.56
CA PHE A 110 20.27 -2.13 -2.68
C PHE A 110 19.20 -1.00 -2.73
N PRO A 111 19.32 -0.06 -3.68
CA PRO A 111 18.45 1.13 -3.72
C PRO A 111 17.01 0.79 -4.13
N CYS A 112 16.82 -0.23 -4.97
CA CYS A 112 15.52 -0.70 -5.44
C CYS A 112 14.77 -1.46 -4.32
N LYS A 113 13.48 -1.14 -4.12
CA LYS A 113 12.65 -1.73 -3.06
C LYS A 113 11.67 -2.77 -3.60
N ASN A 114 11.04 -3.51 -2.69
CA ASN A 114 10.02 -4.53 -2.99
C ASN A 114 10.51 -5.62 -3.96
N GLY A 115 11.76 -6.06 -3.80
CA GLY A 115 12.36 -7.12 -4.62
C GLY A 115 12.54 -6.77 -6.10
N ALA A 116 12.57 -5.48 -6.45
CA ALA A 116 12.85 -5.01 -7.80
C ALA A 116 14.31 -5.23 -8.21
N THR A 117 14.55 -5.42 -9.51
CA THR A 117 15.90 -5.62 -10.05
C THR A 117 16.60 -4.29 -10.27
N CYS A 118 17.82 -4.15 -9.77
CA CYS A 118 18.66 -2.97 -10.02
C CYS A 118 19.48 -3.18 -11.29
N VAL A 119 19.38 -2.26 -12.23
CA VAL A 119 20.15 -2.28 -13.48
C VAL A 119 21.11 -1.11 -13.49
N PRO A 120 22.42 -1.37 -13.38
CA PRO A 120 23.44 -0.32 -13.38
C PRO A 120 23.63 0.26 -14.79
N ASN A 121 23.82 1.58 -14.86
CA ASN A 121 24.42 2.24 -16.02
C ASN A 121 25.86 2.60 -15.68
N TYR A 122 26.77 1.87 -16.30
CA TYR A 122 28.18 1.93 -15.99
C TYR A 122 28.93 3.08 -16.70
N ASP A 123 28.28 3.78 -17.62
CA ASP A 123 28.89 4.89 -18.35
C ASP A 123 28.80 6.20 -17.56
N ASP A 124 27.71 6.45 -16.87
CA ASP A 124 27.46 7.67 -16.11
C ASP A 124 27.37 7.44 -14.59
N ASP A 125 27.69 6.24 -14.12
CA ASP A 125 27.59 5.81 -12.72
C ASP A 125 26.18 5.97 -12.13
N THR A 126 25.15 5.73 -12.96
CA THR A 126 23.74 5.77 -12.53
C THR A 126 23.12 4.37 -12.47
N PHE A 127 21.83 4.30 -12.14
CA PHE A 127 21.06 3.06 -12.16
C PHE A 127 19.58 3.35 -12.41
N HIS A 128 18.85 2.32 -12.84
CA HIS A 128 17.40 2.31 -12.80
C HIS A 128 16.89 1.00 -12.19
N CYS A 129 15.66 1.02 -11.68
CA CYS A 129 15.02 -0.15 -11.11
C CYS A 129 13.98 -0.71 -12.10
N ILE A 130 14.03 -2.01 -12.36
CA ILE A 130 12.95 -2.73 -13.03
C ILE A 130 11.99 -3.22 -11.95
N CYS A 131 10.84 -2.54 -11.83
CA CYS A 131 9.86 -2.87 -10.81
C CYS A 131 9.14 -4.18 -11.11
N LYS A 132 8.91 -4.99 -10.07
CA LYS A 132 7.97 -6.11 -10.14
C LYS A 132 6.56 -5.60 -10.44
N LYS A 133 5.73 -6.47 -11.03
CA LYS A 133 4.30 -6.20 -11.25
C LYS A 133 3.66 -5.73 -9.94
N GLY A 134 2.89 -4.64 -10.01
CA GLY A 134 2.26 -4.02 -8.84
C GLY A 134 3.10 -2.96 -8.14
N PHE A 135 4.30 -2.62 -8.61
CA PHE A 135 5.12 -1.54 -8.04
C PHE A 135 5.54 -0.49 -9.08
N SER A 136 5.73 0.75 -8.62
CA SER A 136 6.18 1.88 -9.44
C SER A 136 7.04 2.86 -8.63
N SER A 137 7.43 3.99 -9.24
CA SER A 137 8.43 4.99 -8.80
C SER A 137 9.87 4.63 -9.18
N LYS A 138 10.77 5.63 -9.18
CA LYS A 138 12.20 5.47 -9.49
C LYS A 138 12.87 4.35 -8.68
N LEU A 139 12.42 4.12 -7.45
CA LEU A 139 12.96 3.11 -6.54
C LEU A 139 11.99 1.95 -6.26
N CYS A 140 10.90 1.81 -7.04
CA CYS A 140 9.89 0.78 -6.88
C CYS A 140 9.23 0.71 -5.48
N ARG A 141 9.16 1.84 -4.77
CA ARG A 141 8.58 1.92 -3.42
C ARG A 141 7.05 1.92 -3.41
N THR A 142 6.44 2.48 -4.46
CA THR A 142 5.00 2.73 -4.49
C THR A 142 4.24 1.53 -5.03
N ALA A 143 3.43 0.89 -4.20
CA ALA A 143 2.45 -0.10 -4.64
C ALA A 143 1.41 0.55 -5.58
N VAL A 144 1.11 -0.13 -6.69
CA VAL A 144 0.08 0.22 -7.66
C VAL A 144 -0.91 -0.93 -7.70
N ALA A 145 -2.11 -0.69 -7.18
CA ALA A 145 -3.13 -1.72 -6.99
C ALA A 145 -4.53 -1.19 -7.33
N GLY A 146 -5.50 -2.07 -7.56
CA GLY A 146 -6.91 -1.73 -7.71
C GLY A 146 -7.61 -1.45 -6.37
N SER A 147 -7.09 -2.00 -5.26
CA SER A 147 -7.62 -1.81 -3.90
C SER A 147 -6.50 -1.78 -2.85
N CYS A 148 -6.83 -1.35 -1.63
CA CYS A 148 -5.88 -1.43 -0.52
C CYS A 148 -5.56 -2.88 -0.13
N LYS A 149 -6.53 -3.79 -0.24
CA LYS A 149 -6.30 -5.23 -0.04
C LYS A 149 -5.22 -5.77 -0.98
N GLU A 150 -5.35 -5.52 -2.28
CA GLU A 150 -4.34 -5.92 -3.27
C GLU A 150 -2.98 -5.24 -2.99
N ALA A 151 -2.98 -3.97 -2.57
CA ALA A 151 -1.74 -3.29 -2.18
C ALA A 151 -1.02 -3.99 -1.02
N TYR A 152 -1.75 -4.47 -0.01
CA TYR A 152 -1.18 -5.23 1.10
C TYR A 152 -0.71 -6.63 0.66
N ASP A 153 -1.48 -7.32 -0.19
CA ASP A 153 -1.12 -8.64 -0.69
C ASP A 153 0.20 -8.61 -1.46
N LEU A 154 0.44 -7.57 -2.28
CA LEU A 154 1.71 -7.35 -2.99
C LEU A 154 2.93 -7.30 -2.06
N HIS A 155 2.77 -6.78 -0.84
CA HIS A 155 3.84 -6.72 0.15
C HIS A 155 4.01 -8.05 0.92
N ASN A 156 2.94 -8.84 1.06
CA ASN A 156 2.97 -10.12 1.77
C ASN A 156 3.73 -11.21 0.98
N TYR A 157 3.69 -11.17 -0.36
CA TYR A 157 4.47 -12.08 -1.22
C TYR A 157 5.98 -11.87 -1.19
N SER A 158 6.47 -10.77 -0.61
CA SER A 158 7.92 -10.55 -0.47
C SER A 158 8.57 -11.43 0.60
N CYS A 159 7.78 -12.22 1.33
CA CYS A 159 8.23 -13.07 2.44
C CYS A 159 8.32 -14.57 2.15
N LEU A 160 7.55 -15.08 1.19
CA LEU A 160 7.54 -16.50 0.88
C LEU A 160 8.72 -16.94 0.00
N ALA A 161 9.47 -16.00 -0.58
CA ALA A 161 10.56 -16.30 -1.52
C ALA A 161 11.98 -16.31 -0.89
N ILE A 162 12.13 -16.03 0.41
CA ILE A 162 13.44 -16.03 1.10
C ILE A 162 13.42 -17.01 2.28
N ILE A 163 12.99 -18.25 2.05
CA ILE A 163 13.03 -19.30 3.09
C ILE A 163 14.34 -20.09 3.10
N PHE A 164 15.30 -19.89 2.18
CA PHE A 164 16.37 -20.90 2.05
C PHE A 164 17.84 -20.56 2.31
N ILE A 165 18.35 -19.32 2.50
CA ILE A 165 19.84 -19.17 2.63
C ILE A 165 20.36 -18.16 3.70
N ILE A 166 19.56 -17.42 4.48
CA ILE A 166 20.11 -16.58 5.59
C ILE A 166 19.22 -16.66 6.85
N PRO A 167 19.75 -16.96 8.06
CA PRO A 167 18.94 -17.08 9.29
C PRO A 167 18.39 -15.77 9.86
N VAL A 168 18.56 -14.61 9.20
CA VAL A 168 18.07 -13.33 9.72
C VAL A 168 17.79 -12.36 8.57
N LEU A 169 16.65 -12.51 7.90
CA LEU A 169 16.02 -11.37 7.23
C LEU A 169 14.57 -11.35 7.67
N PHE A 170 14.32 -10.59 8.75
CA PHE A 170 12.99 -10.31 9.25
C PHE A 170 12.11 -9.86 8.09
N CYS A 171 11.14 -10.71 7.82
CA CYS A 171 9.95 -10.36 7.09
C CYS A 171 9.18 -9.29 7.87
N TYR A 172 9.62 -8.04 7.75
CA TYR A 172 8.79 -6.88 8.06
C TYR A 172 7.69 -6.78 6.99
N GLY A 173 6.80 -7.77 6.91
CA GLY A 173 5.49 -7.55 6.32
C GLY A 173 4.88 -6.36 7.05
N PHE A 174 4.43 -5.34 6.32
CA PHE A 174 3.96 -4.08 6.89
C PHE A 174 3.05 -4.35 8.10
N THR A 175 3.51 -3.95 9.28
CA THR A 175 2.69 -3.94 10.51
C THR A 175 1.87 -2.66 10.62
N GLN A 176 1.88 -1.81 9.58
CA GLN A 176 1.41 -0.43 9.64
C GLN A 176 0.55 -0.04 8.43
N ASP A 177 -0.16 1.06 8.60
CA ASP A 177 -0.91 1.74 7.56
C ASP A 177 0.04 2.25 6.46
N VAL A 178 -0.40 2.20 5.20
CA VAL A 178 0.45 2.56 4.05
C VAL A 178 -0.25 3.51 3.10
N VAL A 179 0.52 4.38 2.45
CA VAL A 179 0.00 5.18 1.34
C VAL A 179 0.26 4.43 0.03
N ALA A 180 -0.80 3.93 -0.59
CA ALA A 180 -0.73 3.20 -1.86
C ALA A 180 -1.24 4.04 -3.02
N ARG A 181 -0.76 3.76 -4.24
CA ARG A 181 -1.31 4.33 -5.46
C ARG A 181 -2.42 3.41 -5.96
N ILE A 182 -3.65 3.89 -5.95
CA ILE A 182 -4.81 3.16 -6.45
C ILE A 182 -5.04 3.51 -7.92
N LYS A 183 -5.06 2.49 -8.78
CA LYS A 183 -5.29 2.60 -10.21
C LYS A 183 -6.61 1.92 -10.56
N LEU A 184 -7.59 2.73 -10.91
CA LEU A 184 -8.92 2.35 -11.37
C LEU A 184 -9.08 2.77 -12.84
N PRO A 185 -10.08 2.24 -13.59
CA PRO A 185 -10.21 2.47 -15.04
C PRO A 185 -10.13 3.94 -15.49
N ALA A 186 -10.66 4.87 -14.68
CA ALA A 186 -10.65 6.31 -14.96
C ALA A 186 -10.01 7.15 -13.84
N ALA A 187 -9.28 6.54 -12.91
CA ALA A 187 -8.68 7.27 -11.79
C ALA A 187 -7.33 6.68 -11.37
N ASN A 188 -6.39 7.56 -11.07
CA ASN A 188 -5.06 7.20 -10.55
C ASN A 188 -4.68 8.20 -9.47
N PHE A 189 -4.64 7.76 -8.21
CA PHE A 189 -4.45 8.64 -7.06
C PHE A 189 -3.84 7.89 -5.88
N MET A 190 -3.32 8.63 -4.91
CA MET A 190 -2.76 8.05 -3.68
C MET A 190 -3.83 8.02 -2.61
N VAL A 191 -3.89 6.95 -1.81
CA VAL A 191 -4.78 6.83 -0.65
C VAL A 191 -4.04 6.26 0.55
N GLN A 192 -4.48 6.65 1.75
CA GLN A 192 -4.08 6.00 3.00
C GLN A 192 -4.88 4.70 3.17
N CYS A 193 -4.20 3.58 2.96
CA CYS A 193 -4.71 2.26 3.26
C CYS A 193 -4.49 1.93 4.73
N HIS A 194 -5.48 1.28 5.34
CA HIS A 194 -5.40 0.85 6.74
C HIS A 194 -5.33 -0.67 6.83
N LYS A 195 -4.33 -1.21 7.52
CA LYS A 195 -4.16 -2.67 7.59
C LYS A 195 -5.28 -3.30 8.39
N GLU A 196 -5.60 -2.66 9.51
CA GLU A 196 -6.54 -3.13 10.52
C GLU A 196 -7.31 -1.95 11.08
N LEU A 197 -8.61 -2.14 11.29
CA LEU A 197 -9.49 -1.19 11.95
C LEU A 197 -10.15 -1.90 13.13
N SER A 198 -9.95 -1.36 14.34
CA SER A 198 -10.48 -1.95 15.57
C SER A 198 -12.00 -2.03 15.53
N GLY A 199 -12.56 -3.25 15.51
CA GLY A 199 -13.99 -3.51 15.35
C GLY A 199 -14.39 -4.03 13.96
N CYS A 200 -13.48 -3.95 12.99
CA CYS A 200 -13.70 -4.47 11.63
C CYS A 200 -12.70 -5.56 11.22
N GLY A 201 -11.56 -5.64 11.89
CA GLY A 201 -10.52 -6.64 11.63
C GLY A 201 -9.48 -6.19 10.59
N GLY A 202 -8.61 -7.12 10.18
CA GLY A 202 -7.51 -6.88 9.26
C GLY A 202 -7.83 -7.10 7.78
N GLY A 203 -6.81 -6.87 6.93
CA GLY A 203 -6.81 -7.28 5.52
C GLY A 203 -6.86 -6.13 4.50
N GLY A 204 -6.57 -4.90 4.92
CA GLY A 204 -6.41 -3.78 3.99
C GLY A 204 -7.70 -3.08 3.60
N TRP A 205 -8.11 -2.13 4.43
CA TRP A 205 -9.29 -1.30 4.25
C TRP A 205 -9.03 -0.16 3.26
N THR A 206 -9.91 -0.05 2.27
CA THR A 206 -9.88 0.99 1.23
C THR A 206 -10.77 2.16 1.65
N PRO A 207 -10.24 3.38 1.86
CA PRO A 207 -11.07 4.54 2.19
C PRO A 207 -11.95 4.92 1.00
N VAL A 208 -13.18 5.32 1.31
CA VAL A 208 -14.19 5.73 0.33
C VAL A 208 -14.65 7.16 0.55
N MET A 209 -14.95 7.51 1.80
CA MET A 209 -15.46 8.83 2.14
C MET A 209 -15.08 9.21 3.57
N LYS A 210 -14.86 10.51 3.78
CA LYS A 210 -14.71 11.15 5.09
C LYS A 210 -15.72 12.29 5.18
N ILE A 211 -16.52 12.31 6.24
CA ILE A 211 -17.67 13.20 6.38
C ILE A 211 -17.54 13.98 7.69
N ASP A 212 -17.49 15.30 7.59
CA ASP A 212 -17.48 16.15 8.77
C ASP A 212 -18.93 16.48 9.14
N GLY A 213 -19.41 15.93 10.25
CA GLY A 213 -20.79 16.10 10.71
C GLY A 213 -21.20 17.55 10.99
N SER A 214 -20.23 18.47 11.05
CA SER A 214 -20.48 19.91 11.16
C SER A 214 -20.68 20.63 9.83
N LYS A 215 -20.42 19.95 8.70
CA LYS A 215 -20.54 20.50 7.35
C LYS A 215 -21.71 19.88 6.59
N THR A 216 -22.23 20.65 5.64
CA THR A 216 -23.37 20.26 4.79
C THR A 216 -22.97 19.54 3.51
N THR A 217 -21.66 19.40 3.23
CA THR A 217 -21.11 18.81 1.99
C THR A 217 -21.73 17.46 1.65
N PHE A 218 -21.86 16.59 2.66
CA PHE A 218 -22.43 15.25 2.53
C PHE A 218 -23.77 15.11 3.25
N HIS A 219 -24.55 16.19 3.35
CA HIS A 219 -25.96 16.14 3.75
C HIS A 219 -26.72 15.05 2.99
N TYR A 220 -27.78 14.49 3.56
CA TYR A 220 -28.55 13.42 2.93
C TYR A 220 -28.90 13.71 1.47
N ASP A 221 -29.41 14.90 1.17
CA ASP A 221 -29.81 15.32 -0.18
C ASP A 221 -28.65 15.69 -1.11
N SER A 222 -27.41 15.66 -0.63
CA SER A 222 -26.25 16.02 -1.43
C SER A 222 -26.13 15.15 -2.69
N ASN A 223 -25.92 15.82 -3.83
CA ASN A 223 -25.67 15.16 -5.11
C ASN A 223 -24.40 14.30 -5.08
N TYR A 224 -23.48 14.51 -4.12
CA TYR A 224 -22.31 13.66 -3.96
C TYR A 224 -22.66 12.19 -3.66
N TRP A 225 -23.83 11.89 -3.08
CA TRP A 225 -24.27 10.49 -2.91
C TRP A 225 -24.67 9.82 -4.23
N LYS A 226 -25.06 10.61 -5.23
CA LYS A 226 -25.68 10.13 -6.47
C LYS A 226 -24.84 10.37 -7.74
N ASN A 227 -23.68 11.01 -7.61
CA ASN A 227 -22.78 11.29 -8.73
C ASN A 227 -21.47 10.49 -8.65
N LYS A 228 -20.73 10.46 -9.76
CA LYS A 228 -19.38 9.85 -9.87
C LYS A 228 -18.29 10.93 -9.89
N ILE A 229 -18.49 11.99 -9.12
CA ILE A 229 -17.55 13.10 -8.95
C ILE A 229 -16.91 12.97 -7.57
N ASP A 230 -15.59 13.10 -7.50
CA ASP A 230 -14.83 13.11 -6.24
C ASP A 230 -14.87 14.50 -5.58
N TYR A 231 -14.55 14.52 -4.30
CA TYR A 231 -14.42 15.75 -3.52
C TYR A 231 -13.14 15.69 -2.70
N ASN A 232 -12.33 16.74 -2.77
CA ASN A 232 -11.08 16.88 -2.00
C ASN A 232 -10.23 15.58 -2.00
N ARG A 233 -9.84 15.13 -3.20
CA ARG A 233 -9.11 13.86 -3.38
C ARG A 233 -7.79 13.80 -2.60
N HIS A 234 -7.17 14.95 -2.34
CA HIS A 234 -5.92 15.04 -1.59
C HIS A 234 -6.06 14.58 -0.13
N ALA A 235 -7.22 14.81 0.49
CA ALA A 235 -7.51 14.31 1.84
C ALA A 235 -7.69 12.78 1.91
N GLY A 236 -7.72 12.08 0.78
CA GLY A 236 -7.61 10.62 0.76
C GLY A 236 -6.23 10.09 1.15
N LYS A 237 -5.19 10.94 1.10
CA LYS A 237 -3.79 10.54 1.40
C LYS A 237 -3.46 10.50 2.89
N THR A 238 -4.35 11.00 3.73
CA THR A 238 -4.19 11.10 5.18
C THR A 238 -5.15 10.14 5.86
N GLY A 239 -4.83 9.72 7.09
CA GLY A 239 -5.65 8.79 7.88
C GLY A 239 -6.86 9.46 8.53
N PHE A 240 -6.89 9.46 9.86
CA PHE A 240 -8.03 9.93 10.67
C PHE A 240 -7.96 11.42 11.01
N ASP A 241 -7.72 12.25 10.00
CA ASP A 241 -7.83 13.71 10.12
C ASP A 241 -9.29 14.18 9.98
N ASP A 242 -9.48 15.50 10.06
CA ASP A 242 -10.79 16.17 10.04
C ASP A 242 -11.07 16.82 8.66
N GLN A 243 -10.44 16.28 7.60
CA GLN A 243 -10.62 16.73 6.22
C GLN A 243 -11.63 15.86 5.48
N GLU A 244 -12.71 16.47 4.99
CA GLU A 244 -13.71 15.80 4.17
C GLU A 244 -13.13 15.27 2.86
N THR A 245 -13.58 14.11 2.40
CA THR A 245 -13.23 13.59 1.08
C THR A 245 -14.30 12.64 0.56
N LYS A 246 -14.41 12.58 -0.76
CA LYS A 246 -15.09 11.50 -1.48
C LYS A 246 -14.14 11.03 -2.58
N LEU A 247 -13.79 9.75 -2.56
CA LEU A 247 -12.80 9.19 -3.46
C LEU A 247 -13.45 8.39 -4.60
N PRO A 248 -12.76 8.23 -5.75
CA PRO A 248 -13.23 7.36 -6.83
C PRO A 248 -13.53 5.91 -6.44
N THR A 249 -12.95 5.42 -5.34
CA THR A 249 -13.29 4.13 -4.72
C THR A 249 -14.77 4.03 -4.33
N TYR A 250 -15.47 5.16 -4.14
CA TYR A 250 -16.93 5.20 -3.90
C TYR A 250 -17.76 4.52 -5.00
N TRP A 251 -17.34 4.61 -6.26
CA TRP A 251 -18.12 4.09 -7.41
C TRP A 251 -17.40 3.04 -8.26
N ASN A 252 -16.16 2.69 -7.91
CA ASN A 252 -15.32 1.76 -8.68
C ASN A 252 -14.75 0.60 -7.86
N SER A 253 -15.08 0.50 -6.57
CA SER A 253 -14.60 -0.58 -5.71
C SER A 253 -15.74 -1.50 -5.32
N SER A 254 -15.72 -2.72 -5.84
CA SER A 254 -16.55 -3.82 -5.35
C SER A 254 -16.02 -4.31 -4.01
N PHE A 255 -16.91 -4.74 -3.12
CA PHE A 255 -16.58 -5.12 -1.75
C PHE A 255 -17.59 -6.14 -1.19
N ASP A 256 -17.16 -6.85 -0.14
CA ASP A 256 -18.03 -7.73 0.66
C ASP A 256 -18.28 -7.19 2.08
N LYS A 257 -17.49 -6.20 2.51
CA LYS A 257 -17.56 -5.60 3.84
C LYS A 257 -17.44 -4.08 3.79
N ILE A 258 -18.14 -3.42 4.71
CA ILE A 258 -18.04 -1.98 4.97
C ILE A 258 -17.62 -1.80 6.42
N CYS A 259 -16.60 -0.99 6.66
CA CYS A 259 -16.24 -0.54 8.00
C CYS A 259 -16.62 0.93 8.14
N LEU A 260 -17.49 1.21 9.11
CA LEU A 260 -17.94 2.55 9.44
C LEU A 260 -17.24 3.00 10.70
N GLY A 261 -16.71 4.22 10.70
CA GLY A 261 -16.03 4.80 11.85
C GLY A 261 -16.57 6.17 12.20
N MET A 262 -16.61 6.49 13.49
CA MET A 262 -16.84 7.85 13.98
C MET A 262 -15.72 8.26 14.92
N LYS A 263 -15.27 9.51 14.80
CA LYS A 263 -14.37 10.18 15.73
C LYS A 263 -15.12 11.31 16.44
N ILE A 264 -15.13 11.26 17.77
CA ILE A 264 -15.72 12.27 18.66
C ILE A 264 -14.65 12.60 19.70
N GLY A 265 -14.15 13.85 19.66
CA GLY A 265 -12.90 14.19 20.34
C GLY A 265 -11.76 13.29 19.85
N ASP A 266 -11.05 12.66 20.78
CA ASP A 266 -9.95 11.73 20.47
C ASP A 266 -10.39 10.27 20.32
N GLN A 267 -11.66 9.97 20.66
CA GLN A 267 -12.18 8.61 20.63
C GLN A 267 -12.62 8.23 19.23
N ARG A 268 -12.09 7.10 18.73
CA ARG A 268 -12.46 6.51 17.43
C ARG A 268 -13.11 5.16 17.66
N ARG A 269 -14.28 4.95 17.07
CA ARG A 269 -15.03 3.70 17.20
C ARG A 269 -15.47 3.25 15.82
N PHE A 270 -15.40 1.94 15.58
CA PHE A 270 -15.77 1.36 14.30
C PHE A 270 -16.75 0.21 14.48
N ILE A 271 -17.59 0.03 13.46
CA ILE A 271 -18.49 -1.11 13.33
C ILE A 271 -18.36 -1.72 11.94
N LEU A 272 -18.55 -3.03 11.87
CA LEU A 272 -18.49 -3.81 10.64
C LEU A 272 -19.89 -4.09 10.11
N ILE A 273 -20.07 -3.92 8.80
CA ILE A 273 -21.26 -4.39 8.07
C ILE A 273 -20.80 -5.39 7.02
N ASN A 274 -21.28 -6.63 7.11
CA ASN A 274 -21.12 -7.63 6.06
C ASN A 274 -22.16 -7.36 4.97
N LYS A 275 -21.73 -6.79 3.83
CA LYS A 275 -22.60 -6.40 2.72
C LYS A 275 -21.83 -6.42 1.41
N GLN A 276 -22.26 -7.29 0.50
CA GLN A 276 -21.73 -7.33 -0.86
C GLN A 276 -22.40 -6.26 -1.75
N ALA A 277 -21.59 -5.53 -2.52
CA ALA A 277 -22.05 -4.63 -3.57
C ALA A 277 -20.93 -4.34 -4.59
N GLU A 278 -21.30 -3.97 -5.81
CA GLU A 278 -20.35 -3.54 -6.85
C GLU A 278 -19.65 -2.21 -6.52
N SER A 279 -20.30 -1.37 -5.71
CA SER A 279 -19.76 -0.13 -5.16
C SER A 279 -20.73 0.51 -4.17
N LEU A 280 -20.24 1.47 -3.38
CA LEU A 280 -21.09 2.22 -2.46
C LEU A 280 -22.09 3.10 -3.22
N TYR A 281 -21.66 3.61 -4.39
CA TYR A 281 -22.54 4.26 -5.37
C TYR A 281 -23.74 3.37 -5.75
N SER A 282 -23.50 2.12 -6.18
CA SER A 282 -24.61 1.23 -6.58
C SER A 282 -25.56 0.87 -5.43
N LEU A 283 -25.07 0.96 -4.19
CA LEU A 283 -25.85 0.65 -2.99
C LEU A 283 -26.69 1.83 -2.49
N ILE A 284 -26.29 3.06 -2.79
CA ILE A 284 -26.89 4.28 -2.22
C ILE A 284 -27.59 5.15 -3.28
N ALA A 285 -27.00 5.30 -4.47
CA ALA A 285 -27.35 6.36 -5.43
C ALA A 285 -28.80 6.32 -5.94
N ASP A 286 -29.42 5.14 -5.98
CA ASP A 286 -30.81 4.98 -6.42
C ASP A 286 -31.85 5.43 -5.36
N GLY A 287 -31.40 5.81 -4.17
CA GLY A 287 -32.25 6.27 -3.08
C GLY A 287 -33.13 5.19 -2.44
N LYS A 288 -33.01 3.92 -2.85
CA LYS A 288 -33.84 2.84 -2.30
C LYS A 288 -33.35 2.44 -0.92
N TYR A 289 -34.30 2.24 -0.02
CA TYR A 289 -34.03 1.70 1.32
C TYR A 289 -33.54 0.26 1.21
N ARG A 290 -32.49 -0.07 1.97
CA ARG A 290 -31.98 -1.45 2.10
C ARG A 290 -31.62 -1.70 3.56
N ALA A 291 -32.30 -2.66 4.18
CA ALA A 291 -32.11 -2.95 5.60
C ALA A 291 -30.73 -3.53 5.91
N THR A 292 -30.26 -3.25 7.12
CA THR A 292 -29.20 -4.01 7.81
C THR A 292 -29.80 -4.80 8.98
N SER A 293 -28.96 -5.53 9.71
CA SER A 293 -29.38 -6.31 10.89
C SER A 293 -28.31 -6.24 11.99
N LEU A 294 -27.72 -5.05 12.18
CA LEU A 294 -26.66 -4.84 13.17
C LEU A 294 -27.23 -4.71 14.58
N GLY A 295 -28.47 -4.23 14.69
CA GLY A 295 -29.10 -3.92 15.96
C GLY A 295 -28.69 -2.56 16.52
N ARG A 296 -29.59 -2.03 17.37
CA ARG A 296 -29.50 -0.70 17.97
C ARG A 296 -28.19 -0.46 18.73
N ASP A 297 -27.77 -1.40 19.56
CA ASP A 297 -26.58 -1.25 20.41
C ASP A 297 -25.31 -1.15 19.57
N THR A 298 -25.23 -1.88 18.46
CA THR A 298 -24.12 -1.78 17.51
C THR A 298 -24.05 -0.38 16.91
N TRP A 299 -25.17 0.20 16.47
CA TRP A 299 -25.19 1.58 15.98
C TRP A 299 -24.77 2.58 17.06
N LYS A 300 -25.32 2.46 18.28
CA LYS A 300 -24.96 3.32 19.42
C LYS A 300 -23.48 3.21 19.78
N SER A 301 -22.85 2.07 19.56
CA SER A 301 -21.41 1.87 19.85
C SER A 301 -20.49 2.78 19.04
N LEU A 302 -20.92 3.31 17.88
CA LEU A 302 -20.14 4.31 17.12
C LEU A 302 -19.95 5.62 17.90
N VAL A 303 -20.95 6.00 18.71
CA VAL A 303 -20.91 7.22 19.53
C VAL A 303 -20.40 6.91 20.94
N GLY A 304 -20.75 5.74 21.48
CA GLY A 304 -20.33 5.29 22.81
C GLY A 304 -21.35 5.63 23.90
N PRO A 305 -20.93 5.87 25.16
CA PRO A 305 -21.84 6.06 26.29
C PRO A 305 -22.84 7.21 26.14
N GLU A 306 -22.48 8.24 25.36
CA GLU A 306 -23.33 9.41 25.12
C GLU A 306 -24.41 9.19 24.05
N ALA A 307 -24.40 8.04 23.37
CA ALA A 307 -25.36 7.74 22.31
C ALA A 307 -26.79 7.74 22.84
N SER A 308 -27.71 8.33 22.08
CA SER A 308 -29.13 8.26 22.38
C SER A 308 -29.99 8.08 21.14
N LEU A 309 -31.10 7.36 21.27
CA LEU A 309 -32.11 7.20 20.23
C LEU A 309 -33.49 7.07 20.92
N GLN A 310 -34.58 7.34 20.22
CA GLN A 310 -35.92 6.96 20.70
C GLN A 310 -36.09 5.43 20.65
N ASN A 311 -37.01 4.87 21.43
CA ASN A 311 -37.00 3.43 21.76
C ASN A 311 -37.54 2.49 20.66
N LEU A 312 -38.38 2.97 19.72
CA LEU A 312 -39.08 2.13 18.74
C LEU A 312 -38.69 2.48 17.28
N CYS A 313 -39.33 1.80 16.31
CA CYS A 313 -39.04 1.80 14.87
C CYS A 313 -37.68 1.16 14.51
N ASN A 314 -36.56 1.68 15.02
CA ASN A 314 -35.19 1.18 14.78
C ASN A 314 -34.90 0.83 13.31
N LYS A 315 -35.37 1.64 12.35
CA LYS A 315 -35.18 1.39 10.92
C LYS A 315 -33.71 1.64 10.55
N GLU A 316 -32.95 0.56 10.40
CA GLU A 316 -31.51 0.59 10.10
C GLU A 316 -31.17 0.19 8.67
N GLY A 317 -30.13 0.82 8.11
CA GLY A 317 -29.51 0.42 6.87
C GLY A 317 -29.17 1.58 5.95
N PHE A 318 -29.32 1.35 4.65
CA PHE A 318 -29.00 2.33 3.60
C PHE A 318 -30.24 3.10 3.19
N ASN A 319 -30.11 4.41 2.99
CA ASN A 319 -31.21 5.34 2.68
C ASN A 319 -32.39 5.17 3.66
N ALA A 320 -32.10 5.12 4.95
CA ALA A 320 -33.12 5.04 5.99
C ALA A 320 -33.78 6.41 6.16
N ALA A 321 -35.04 6.50 5.74
CA ALA A 321 -35.89 7.67 5.87
C ALA A 321 -37.34 7.24 6.15
N GLU A 322 -38.16 8.20 6.55
CA GLU A 322 -39.60 8.01 6.69
C GLU A 322 -40.28 7.70 5.34
N TYR A 323 -41.40 6.95 5.39
CA TYR A 323 -42.24 6.60 4.25
C TYR A 323 -42.81 7.78 3.44
N SER A 324 -43.00 8.96 4.04
CA SER A 324 -43.66 10.10 3.39
C SER A 324 -42.79 10.80 2.34
N GLY A 325 -41.50 10.45 2.23
CA GLY A 325 -40.55 11.09 1.31
C GLY A 325 -40.28 12.57 1.62
N THR A 326 -40.77 13.06 2.76
CA THR A 326 -40.52 14.44 3.20
C THR A 326 -39.15 14.51 3.86
N SER A 327 -38.33 15.50 3.49
CA SER A 327 -37.03 15.77 4.13
C SER A 327 -37.16 16.33 5.56
N LYS A 328 -38.39 16.40 6.08
CA LYS A 328 -38.69 17.01 7.37
C LYS A 328 -38.18 16.16 8.53
N TYR A 329 -38.40 14.86 8.52
CA TYR A 329 -38.09 13.98 9.65
C TYR A 329 -36.72 13.34 9.51
N ALA A 330 -36.25 12.69 10.58
CA ALA A 330 -34.92 12.11 10.64
C ALA A 330 -34.66 11.12 9.49
N HIS A 331 -33.55 11.34 8.77
CA HIS A 331 -33.14 10.50 7.67
C HIS A 331 -31.61 10.40 7.60
N VAL A 332 -31.09 9.28 7.12
CA VAL A 332 -29.66 8.97 7.01
C VAL A 332 -29.35 8.12 5.78
N ARG A 333 -28.19 8.35 5.14
CA ARG A 333 -27.74 7.54 3.99
C ARG A 333 -27.23 6.18 4.44
N ILE A 334 -26.56 6.11 5.57
CA ILE A 334 -26.15 4.87 6.23
C ILE A 334 -26.32 5.06 7.72
N GLY A 335 -27.22 4.32 8.37
CA GLY A 335 -27.47 4.51 9.79
C GLY A 335 -28.79 3.92 10.27
N VAL A 336 -29.23 4.39 11.43
CA VAL A 336 -30.51 4.03 12.04
C VAL A 336 -31.32 5.29 12.33
N ILE A 337 -32.62 5.21 12.09
CA ILE A 337 -33.61 6.20 12.56
C ILE A 337 -34.56 5.53 13.55
N SER A 338 -35.09 6.29 14.50
CA SER A 338 -35.98 5.77 15.53
C SER A 338 -37.06 6.78 15.89
N ASN A 339 -38.15 6.28 16.46
CA ASN A 339 -39.28 7.07 16.90
C ASN A 339 -39.87 6.54 18.22
N GLU A 340 -40.78 7.27 18.87
CA GLU A 340 -41.56 6.75 20.00
C GLU A 340 -42.61 5.71 19.59
N LEU A 341 -43.00 5.67 18.30
CA LEU A 341 -43.92 4.68 17.73
C LEU A 341 -43.20 3.73 16.76
N ASN A 342 -43.74 2.52 16.61
CA ASN A 342 -43.10 1.47 15.80
C ASN A 342 -43.36 1.59 14.28
N ASN A 343 -44.20 2.53 13.84
CA ASN A 343 -44.59 2.69 12.44
C ASN A 343 -43.55 3.47 11.60
N CYS A 344 -42.47 3.97 12.22
CA CYS A 344 -41.43 4.79 11.57
C CYS A 344 -41.98 6.02 10.84
N ALA A 345 -43.11 6.55 11.29
CA ALA A 345 -43.63 7.85 10.87
C ALA A 345 -43.25 8.89 11.92
N GLY A 346 -42.77 10.05 11.48
CA GLY A 346 -42.39 11.15 12.35
C GLY A 346 -41.10 10.91 13.14
N CYS A 347 -40.12 10.15 12.62
CA CYS A 347 -38.90 9.85 13.37
C CYS A 347 -38.15 11.13 13.77
N ASP A 348 -37.91 11.31 15.07
CA ASP A 348 -37.19 12.47 15.61
C ASP A 348 -35.71 12.18 15.91
N SER A 349 -35.32 10.91 15.92
CA SER A 349 -33.95 10.48 16.25
C SER A 349 -33.25 9.73 15.13
N ARG A 350 -31.95 9.97 14.99
CA ARG A 350 -31.05 9.33 14.03
C ARG A 350 -29.63 9.18 14.54
N LEU A 351 -28.94 8.16 14.02
CA LEU A 351 -27.50 7.97 14.18
C LEU A 351 -26.94 7.44 12.87
N GLY A 352 -25.94 8.11 12.30
CA GLY A 352 -25.29 7.61 11.10
C GLY A 352 -24.54 8.65 10.28
N PHE A 353 -24.51 8.41 8.97
CA PHE A 353 -23.76 9.14 7.96
C PHE A 353 -24.72 9.67 6.89
N GLY A 354 -24.46 10.89 6.41
CA GLY A 354 -25.34 11.59 5.49
C GLY A 354 -26.71 11.84 6.10
N GLY A 355 -26.74 12.39 7.31
CA GLY A 355 -27.94 12.73 8.05
C GLY A 355 -28.58 14.06 7.61
N GLY A 356 -29.83 14.24 8.04
CA GLY A 356 -30.63 15.46 7.90
C GLY A 356 -32.00 15.31 8.54
N GLY A 357 -32.80 16.38 8.51
CA GLY A 357 -34.16 16.45 9.08
C GLY A 357 -34.25 17.29 10.36
N GLN A 358 -35.39 17.20 11.03
CA GLN A 358 -35.76 18.01 12.20
C GLN A 358 -34.73 17.99 13.35
N HIS A 359 -34.86 18.99 14.22
CA HIS A 359 -34.01 19.32 15.38
C HIS A 359 -32.62 19.89 15.06
N ASP A 360 -31.88 19.27 14.15
CA ASP A 360 -30.63 19.82 13.60
C ASP A 360 -30.36 19.28 12.20
N ASP A 361 -30.89 19.94 11.18
CA ASP A 361 -30.69 19.55 9.76
C ASP A 361 -29.21 19.62 9.33
N SER A 362 -28.39 20.40 10.05
CA SER A 362 -26.97 20.56 9.73
C SER A 362 -26.09 19.39 10.23
N ASN A 363 -26.63 18.49 11.05
CA ASN A 363 -25.89 17.32 11.55
C ASN A 363 -25.90 16.20 10.49
N THR A 364 -24.84 16.18 9.68
CA THR A 364 -24.67 15.23 8.57
C THR A 364 -23.98 13.93 8.97
N CYS A 365 -23.31 13.89 10.13
CA CYS A 365 -22.71 12.68 10.66
C CYS A 365 -22.63 12.74 12.19
N GLY A 366 -23.12 11.70 12.85
CA GLY A 366 -23.17 11.62 14.31
C GLY A 366 -24.54 11.14 14.79
N ASN A 367 -25.02 11.71 15.89
CA ASN A 367 -26.26 11.32 16.54
C ASN A 367 -27.12 12.53 16.92
N GLU A 368 -28.36 12.50 16.49
CA GLU A 368 -29.41 13.44 16.87
C GLU A 368 -30.52 12.64 17.56
N ALA A 369 -30.94 13.06 18.75
CA ALA A 369 -32.04 12.43 19.46
C ALA A 369 -32.85 13.47 20.22
N TYR A 370 -34.16 13.39 20.06
CA TYR A 370 -35.11 14.27 20.72
C TYR A 370 -36.35 13.48 21.16
N TYR A 371 -37.07 14.01 22.15
CA TYR A 371 -38.33 13.47 22.70
C TYR A 371 -38.27 12.01 23.20
N LEU A 372 -38.23 11.82 24.53
CA LEU A 372 -38.27 10.49 25.16
C LEU A 372 -37.17 9.53 24.66
N ALA A 373 -36.02 10.08 24.27
CA ALA A 373 -34.85 9.30 23.90
C ALA A 373 -34.23 8.61 25.13
N ASP A 374 -33.66 7.43 24.91
CA ASP A 374 -33.20 6.51 25.95
C ASP A 374 -32.03 7.02 26.81
N ASN A 375 -31.39 8.12 26.41
CA ASN A 375 -30.28 8.76 27.12
C ASN A 375 -30.39 10.30 26.98
N GLY A 376 -31.63 10.79 27.00
CA GLY A 376 -31.95 12.21 26.89
C GLY A 376 -31.70 12.81 25.50
N ASN A 377 -31.97 14.11 25.37
CA ASN A 377 -31.77 14.80 24.10
C ASN A 377 -30.28 14.97 23.82
N LYS A 378 -29.85 14.62 22.60
CA LYS A 378 -28.44 14.67 22.17
C LYS A 378 -28.31 15.31 20.79
N LYS A 379 -27.28 16.15 20.65
CA LYS A 379 -26.82 16.71 19.38
C LYS A 379 -25.32 16.51 19.27
N ILE A 380 -24.92 15.37 18.71
CA ILE A 380 -23.52 14.95 18.64
C ILE A 380 -23.13 14.93 17.17
N LYS A 381 -22.15 15.76 16.82
CA LYS A 381 -21.52 15.78 15.49
C LYS A 381 -20.20 15.02 15.57
N ALA A 382 -19.93 14.20 14.57
CA ALA A 382 -18.74 13.36 14.51
C ALA A 382 -18.02 13.54 13.17
N MET A 383 -16.72 13.26 13.18
CA MET A 383 -15.99 13.01 11.94
C MET A 383 -16.20 11.54 11.55
N GLY A 384 -16.89 11.32 10.44
CA GLY A 384 -17.26 10.02 9.93
C GLY A 384 -16.25 9.48 8.90
N TYR A 385 -15.97 8.18 8.96
CA TYR A 385 -15.10 7.48 8.01
C TYR A 385 -15.83 6.27 7.43
N ILE A 386 -15.74 6.09 6.12
CA ILE A 386 -16.31 4.93 5.42
C ILE A 386 -15.20 4.23 4.66
N PHE A 387 -15.00 2.95 4.97
CA PHE A 387 -14.03 2.07 4.31
C PHE A 387 -14.72 0.82 3.75
N VAL A 388 -14.12 0.23 2.72
CA VAL A 388 -14.59 -1.02 2.09
C VAL A 388 -13.44 -2.01 1.90
N GLN A 389 -13.75 -3.30 1.85
CA GLN A 389 -12.77 -4.39 1.68
C GLN A 389 -13.26 -5.44 0.68
#